data_AF-A0A7S3AMA3-F1
#
_entry.id   AF-A0A7S3AMA3-F1
#
_cell.length_a   1.000
_cell.length_b   1.000
_cell.length_c   1.000
_cell.angle_alpha   90.00
_cell.angle_beta   90.00
_cell.angle_gamma   90.00
#
_symmetry.space_group_name_H-M   'P 1'
#
loop_
_entity.id
_entity.type
_entity.pdbx_description
1 polymer ?
#
loop_
_entity_poly.entity_id
_entity_poly.type
_entity_poly.pdbx_seq_one_letter_code
_entity_poly.pdbx_strand_id
1 'polypeptide(L)'
;VLPRHIAVIPDGNARWAARERKERIEGHWAGVAALRRLIENCANTDGIDVLTVYAISVENLERPEVETRWLLRLVAEVLRSDRKALIENGVRLRFIGELEMLPPELQRVLQTAESHGPAEDSE
;
A
#
# COMPACT_ATOMS: atom_id res chain seq x y z
N VAL A 1 -8.21 22.28 -13.23
CA VAL A 1 -7.61 22.12 -11.88
C VAL A 1 -7.74 20.67 -11.50
N LEU A 2 -6.64 20.00 -11.11
CA LEU A 2 -6.65 18.63 -10.58
C LEU A 2 -6.71 18.65 -9.05
N PRO A 3 -7.23 17.59 -8.40
CA PRO A 3 -7.16 17.48 -6.95
C PRO A 3 -5.72 17.25 -6.51
N ARG A 4 -5.25 18.04 -5.53
CA ARG A 4 -3.92 17.88 -4.93
C ARG A 4 -3.82 16.63 -4.04
N HIS A 5 -4.95 16.12 -3.57
CA HIS A 5 -5.03 14.95 -2.70
C HIS A 5 -6.12 14.00 -3.19
N ILE A 6 -5.74 12.75 -3.44
CA ILE A 6 -6.64 11.66 -3.81
C ILE A 6 -6.63 10.62 -2.69
N ALA A 7 -7.82 10.17 -2.26
CA ALA A 7 -7.97 9.05 -1.35
C ALA A 7 -8.69 7.90 -2.06
N VAL A 8 -8.17 6.68 -1.94
CA VAL A 8 -8.70 5.49 -2.61
C VAL A 8 -8.92 4.36 -1.61
N ILE A 9 -10.08 3.72 -1.72
CA ILE A 9 -10.38 2.46 -1.04
C ILE A 9 -10.27 1.34 -2.08
N PRO A 10 -9.21 0.53 -2.07
CA PRO A 10 -9.05 -0.59 -2.99
C PRO A 10 -9.99 -1.76 -2.60
N ASP A 11 -11.24 -1.68 -3.03
CA ASP A 11 -12.24 -2.74 -2.86
C ASP A 11 -12.39 -3.61 -4.12
N GLY A 12 -12.95 -4.80 -3.95
CA GLY A 12 -13.37 -5.66 -5.04
C GLY A 12 -12.38 -6.75 -5.43
N ASN A 13 -11.21 -6.85 -4.78
CA ASN A 13 -10.20 -7.88 -5.06
C ASN A 13 -10.78 -9.30 -5.03
N ALA A 14 -11.59 -9.61 -4.00
CA ALA A 14 -12.24 -10.92 -3.88
C ALA A 14 -13.32 -11.15 -4.95
N ARG A 15 -14.10 -10.11 -5.30
CA ARG A 15 -15.11 -10.18 -6.37
C ARG A 15 -14.46 -10.38 -7.74
N TRP A 16 -13.33 -9.72 -7.97
CA TRP A 16 -12.53 -9.89 -9.17
C TRP A 16 -12.00 -11.32 -9.27
N ALA A 17 -11.39 -11.85 -8.20
CA ALA A 17 -10.92 -13.24 -8.19
C ALA A 17 -12.03 -14.24 -8.51
N ALA A 18 -13.21 -14.08 -7.89
CA ALA A 18 -14.36 -14.95 -8.15
C ALA A 18 -14.83 -14.89 -9.62
N ARG A 19 -14.84 -13.69 -10.23
CA ARG A 19 -15.20 -13.51 -11.65
C ARG A 19 -14.19 -14.18 -12.59
N GLU A 20 -12.90 -14.12 -12.24
CA GLU A 20 -11.82 -14.73 -13.01
C GLU A 20 -11.61 -16.22 -12.70
N ARG A 21 -12.46 -16.83 -11.84
CA ARG A 21 -12.32 -18.22 -11.36
C ARG A 21 -10.96 -18.49 -10.72
N LYS A 22 -10.49 -17.51 -9.95
CA LYS A 22 -9.20 -17.48 -9.24
C LYS A 22 -9.39 -17.52 -7.73
N GLU A 23 -8.33 -17.91 -7.05
CA GLU A 23 -8.27 -17.86 -5.59
C GLU A 23 -8.25 -16.40 -5.09
N ARG A 24 -8.79 -16.17 -3.89
CA ARG A 24 -8.91 -14.82 -3.30
C ARG A 24 -7.56 -14.09 -3.22
N ILE A 25 -6.50 -14.84 -2.91
CA ILE A 25 -5.11 -14.38 -2.90
C ILE A 25 -4.69 -13.74 -4.23
N GLU A 26 -5.08 -14.33 -5.36
CA GLU A 26 -4.73 -13.81 -6.68
C GLU A 26 -5.45 -12.49 -6.95
N GLY A 27 -6.65 -12.29 -6.41
CA GLY A 27 -7.36 -11.01 -6.48
C GLY A 27 -6.64 -9.90 -5.75
N HIS A 28 -6.06 -10.18 -4.59
CA HIS A 28 -5.25 -9.22 -3.87
C HIS A 28 -3.95 -8.87 -4.62
N TRP A 29 -3.30 -9.84 -5.24
CA TRP A 29 -2.15 -9.58 -6.13
C TRP A 29 -2.53 -8.73 -7.34
N ALA A 30 -3.70 -8.95 -7.93
CA ALA A 30 -4.23 -8.07 -8.97
C ALA A 30 -4.48 -6.64 -8.45
N GLY A 31 -4.98 -6.51 -7.22
CA GLY A 31 -5.12 -5.24 -6.51
C GLY A 31 -3.77 -4.53 -6.30
N VAL A 32 -2.72 -5.25 -5.91
CA VAL A 32 -1.35 -4.72 -5.79
C VAL A 32 -0.86 -4.19 -7.14
N ALA A 33 -1.05 -4.94 -8.22
CA ALA A 33 -0.67 -4.50 -9.56
C ALA A 33 -1.45 -3.25 -10.00
N ALA A 34 -2.73 -3.15 -9.64
CA ALA A 34 -3.52 -1.95 -9.89
C ALA A 34 -3.03 -0.74 -9.07
N LEU A 35 -2.67 -0.96 -7.81
CA LEU A 35 -2.15 0.09 -6.93
C LEU A 35 -0.79 0.62 -7.41
N ARG A 36 0.13 -0.25 -7.85
CA ARG A 36 1.41 0.16 -8.44
C ARG A 36 1.22 1.11 -9.62
N ARG A 37 0.34 0.75 -10.55
CA ARG A 37 -0.02 1.60 -11.69
C ARG A 37 -0.64 2.93 -11.25
N LEU A 38 -1.48 2.92 -10.22
CA LEU A 38 -2.06 4.14 -9.68
C LEU A 38 -0.99 5.07 -9.09
N ILE A 39 -0.06 4.53 -8.31
CA ILE A 39 1.05 5.29 -7.73
C ILE A 39 1.92 5.89 -8.85
N GLU A 40 2.30 5.10 -9.84
CA GLU A 40 3.07 5.57 -11.01
C GLU A 40 2.35 6.69 -11.76
N ASN A 41 1.04 6.55 -11.99
CA ASN A 41 0.25 7.60 -12.66
C ASN A 41 0.19 8.88 -11.82
N CYS A 42 -0.01 8.78 -10.51
CA CYS A 42 -0.03 9.93 -9.61
C CYS A 42 1.34 10.62 -9.57
N ALA A 43 2.43 9.87 -9.45
CA ALA A 43 3.80 10.40 -9.41
C ALA A 43 4.18 11.12 -10.71
N ASN A 44 3.65 10.68 -11.86
CA ASN A 44 3.90 11.29 -13.17
C ASN A 44 2.89 12.40 -13.55
N THR A 45 1.94 12.75 -12.68
CA THR A 45 0.91 13.75 -12.98
C THR A 45 1.11 15.01 -12.15
N ASP A 46 1.45 16.11 -12.82
CA ASP A 46 1.62 17.41 -12.16
C ASP A 46 0.33 17.86 -11.44
N GLY A 47 0.49 18.30 -10.19
CA GLY A 47 -0.58 18.82 -9.35
C GLY A 47 -1.28 17.78 -8.46
N ILE A 48 -0.83 16.52 -8.45
CA ILE A 48 -1.20 15.52 -7.44
C ILE A 48 -0.06 15.38 -6.44
N ASP A 49 -0.27 15.84 -5.21
CA ASP A 49 0.77 15.85 -4.17
C ASP A 49 0.64 14.67 -3.19
N VAL A 50 -0.59 14.18 -2.98
CA VAL A 50 -0.88 13.16 -1.98
C VAL A 50 -1.81 12.09 -2.53
N LEU A 51 -1.42 10.83 -2.36
CA LEU A 51 -2.28 9.66 -2.56
C LEU A 51 -2.42 8.91 -1.23
N THR A 52 -3.63 8.83 -0.70
CA THR A 52 -3.96 8.01 0.47
C THR A 52 -4.65 6.74 0.01
N VAL A 53 -4.17 5.59 0.49
CA VAL A 53 -4.71 4.28 0.11
C VAL A 53 -5.17 3.57 1.37
N TYR A 54 -6.43 3.15 1.40
CA TYR A 54 -6.96 2.39 2.53
C TYR A 54 -6.59 0.91 2.41
N ALA A 55 -5.35 0.58 2.80
CA ALA A 55 -4.77 -0.74 2.54
C ALA A 55 -5.36 -1.86 3.42
N ILE A 56 -5.56 -1.61 4.72
CA ILE A 56 -6.10 -2.56 5.70
C ILE A 56 -7.00 -1.79 6.68
N SER A 57 -8.17 -2.36 6.99
CA SER A 57 -9.06 -1.87 8.06
C SER A 57 -8.87 -2.65 9.37
N VAL A 58 -9.34 -2.10 10.49
CA VAL A 58 -9.34 -2.81 11.79
C VAL A 58 -10.19 -4.08 11.70
N GLU A 59 -11.34 -4.02 11.01
CA GLU A 59 -12.22 -5.17 10.77
C GLU A 59 -11.55 -6.25 9.90
N ASN A 60 -10.53 -5.90 9.11
CA ASN A 60 -9.74 -6.91 8.39
C ASN A 60 -8.83 -7.69 9.34
N LEU A 61 -8.44 -7.12 10.48
CA LEU A 61 -7.67 -7.82 11.51
C LEU A 61 -8.53 -8.82 12.29
N GLU A 62 -9.86 -8.64 12.29
CA GLU A 62 -10.83 -9.52 12.94
C GLU A 62 -11.21 -10.76 12.11
N ARG A 63 -10.70 -10.87 10.87
CA ARG A 63 -10.92 -12.03 10.00
C ARG A 63 -10.22 -13.29 10.53
N PRO A 64 -10.56 -14.49 10.01
CA PRO A 64 -9.88 -15.72 10.40
C PRO A 64 -8.36 -15.59 10.32
N GLU A 65 -7.67 -16.11 11.35
CA GLU A 65 -6.24 -15.88 11.57
C GLU A 65 -5.37 -16.19 10.34
N VAL A 66 -5.72 -17.24 9.60
CA VAL A 66 -5.02 -17.63 8.36
C VAL A 66 -5.10 -16.55 7.29
N GLU A 67 -6.28 -15.96 7.07
CA GLU A 67 -6.48 -14.90 6.08
C GLU A 67 -5.74 -13.62 6.51
N THR A 68 -5.89 -13.23 7.77
CA THR A 68 -5.24 -12.04 8.32
C THR A 68 -3.72 -12.16 8.25
N ARG A 69 -3.15 -13.30 8.68
CA ARG A 69 -1.71 -13.54 8.64
C ARG A 69 -1.16 -13.45 7.22
N TRP A 70 -1.87 -14.02 6.26
CA TRP A 70 -1.47 -13.96 4.86
C TRP A 70 -1.54 -12.52 4.31
N LEU A 71 -2.61 -11.77 4.60
CA LEU A 71 -2.77 -10.38 4.17
C LEU A 71 -1.64 -9.49 4.69
N LEU A 72 -1.28 -9.62 5.97
CA LEU A 72 -0.18 -8.88 6.59
C LEU A 72 1.18 -9.23 5.98
N ARG A 73 1.39 -10.50 5.62
CA ARG A 73 2.59 -10.93 4.88
C ARG A 73 2.66 -10.31 3.49
N LEU A 74 1.54 -10.27 2.76
CA LEU A 74 1.47 -9.61 1.46
C LEU A 74 1.87 -8.13 1.57
N VAL A 75 1.34 -7.41 2.56
CA VAL A 75 1.71 -6.00 2.77
C VAL A 75 3.20 -5.85 3.05
N ALA A 76 3.77 -6.68 3.93
CA ALA A 76 5.20 -6.65 4.20
C ALA A 76 6.04 -6.93 2.94
N GLU A 77 5.62 -7.89 2.12
CA GLU A 77 6.29 -8.25 0.86
C GLU A 77 6.26 -7.09 -0.14
N VAL A 78 5.10 -6.51 -0.39
CA VAL A 78 4.92 -5.37 -1.32
C VAL A 78 5.75 -4.17 -0.88
N LEU A 79 5.75 -3.84 0.41
CA LEU A 79 6.54 -2.72 0.91
C LEU A 79 8.04 -2.98 0.74
N ARG A 80 8.51 -4.20 0.99
CA ARG A 80 9.93 -4.56 0.79
C ARG A 80 10.31 -4.52 -0.69
N SER A 81 9.46 -5.03 -1.59
CA SER A 81 9.76 -5.08 -3.03
C SER A 81 9.71 -3.70 -3.68
N ASP A 82 8.77 -2.85 -3.26
CA ASP A 82 8.47 -1.62 -3.99
C ASP A 82 9.22 -0.41 -3.43
N ARG A 83 9.76 -0.50 -2.19
CA ARG A 83 10.45 0.61 -1.52
C ARG A 83 11.50 1.29 -2.40
N LYS A 84 12.36 0.51 -3.08
CA LYS A 84 13.42 1.08 -3.92
C LYS A 84 12.82 1.89 -5.08
N ALA A 85 11.85 1.32 -5.79
CA ALA A 85 11.19 1.98 -6.91
C ALA A 85 10.43 3.24 -6.47
N LEU A 86 9.79 3.21 -5.30
CA LEU A 86 9.10 4.37 -4.74
C LEU A 86 10.07 5.51 -4.44
N ILE A 87 11.22 5.21 -3.83
CA ILE A 87 12.27 6.20 -3.55
C ILE A 87 12.84 6.78 -4.85
N GLU A 88 13.12 5.94 -5.85
CA GLU A 88 13.64 6.38 -7.16
C GLU A 88 12.66 7.29 -7.90
N ASN A 89 11.35 7.15 -7.67
CA ASN A 89 10.30 8.02 -8.19
C ASN A 89 9.98 9.21 -7.27
N GLY A 90 10.80 9.50 -6.26
CA GLY A 90 10.60 10.62 -5.33
C GLY A 90 9.38 10.49 -4.42
N VAL A 91 8.79 9.29 -4.30
CA VAL A 91 7.61 9.05 -3.48
C VAL A 91 8.01 8.91 -2.01
N ARG A 92 7.43 9.76 -1.15
CA ARG A 92 7.56 9.65 0.31
C ARG A 92 6.41 8.83 0.89
N LEU A 93 6.72 7.73 1.56
CA LEU A 93 5.74 6.91 2.25
C LEU A 93 5.45 7.44 3.66
N ARG A 94 4.17 7.36 4.05
CA ARG A 94 3.67 7.61 5.41
C ARG A 94 2.56 6.61 5.75
N PHE A 95 2.55 6.09 6.97
CA PHE A 95 1.51 5.19 7.46
C PHE A 95 0.65 5.90 8.51
N ILE A 96 -0.66 5.69 8.42
CA ILE A 96 -1.66 6.34 9.28
C ILE A 96 -2.56 5.25 9.85
N GLY A 97 -2.83 5.30 11.16
CA GLY A 97 -3.75 4.41 11.87
C GLY A 97 -3.16 3.83 13.16
N GLU A 98 -3.83 2.81 13.70
CA GLU A 98 -3.42 2.09 14.92
C GLU A 98 -2.30 1.08 14.62
N LEU A 99 -1.10 1.60 14.30
CA LEU A 99 0.04 0.77 13.88
C LEU A 99 0.52 -0.19 14.97
N GLU A 100 0.25 0.13 16.23
CA GLU A 100 0.58 -0.70 17.40
C GLU A 100 -0.20 -2.03 17.42
N MET A 101 -1.37 -2.08 16.77
CA MET A 101 -2.15 -3.32 16.63
C MET A 101 -1.52 -4.32 15.64
N LEU A 102 -0.57 -3.88 14.81
CA LEU A 102 0.07 -4.74 13.83
C LEU A 102 1.15 -5.60 14.49
N PRO A 103 1.44 -6.80 13.95
CA PRO A 103 2.54 -7.62 14.46
C PRO A 103 3.89 -6.86 14.45
N PRO A 104 4.77 -7.07 15.44
CA PRO A 104 6.04 -6.35 15.54
C PRO A 104 6.93 -6.42 14.29
N GLU A 105 6.86 -7.53 13.55
CA GLU A 105 7.59 -7.65 12.29
C GLU A 105 7.10 -6.63 11.25
N LEU A 106 5.79 -6.49 11.08
CA LEU A 106 5.23 -5.54 10.14
C LEU A 106 5.52 -4.10 10.56
N GLN A 107 5.41 -3.77 11.85
CA GLN A 107 5.78 -2.45 12.38
C GLN A 107 7.20 -2.04 11.97
N ARG A 108 8.19 -2.95 12.08
CA ARG A 108 9.57 -2.68 11.64
C ARG A 108 9.67 -2.45 10.13
N VAL A 109 8.89 -3.18 9.33
CA VAL A 109 8.84 -2.97 7.86
C VAL A 109 8.27 -1.60 7.54
N LEU A 110 7.20 -1.18 8.22
CA LEU A 110 6.62 0.16 8.07
C LEU A 110 7.65 1.24 8.41
N GLN A 111 8.30 1.15 9.57
CA GLN A 111 9.35 2.08 9.98
C GLN A 111 10.50 2.15 8.97
N THR A 112 10.93 1.01 8.43
CA THR A 112 11.99 0.95 7.41
C THR A 112 11.55 1.55 6.07
N ALA A 113 10.27 1.41 5.73
CA ALA A 113 9.70 1.98 4.52
C ALA A 113 9.53 3.51 4.62
N GLU A 114 9.23 4.04 5.81
CA GLU A 114 9.19 5.50 6.05
C GLU A 114 10.57 6.13 6.14
N SER A 115 11.59 5.39 6.59
CA SER A 115 12.86 5.99 7.05
C SER A 115 13.75 6.60 5.96
N HIS A 116 13.29 6.76 4.71
CA HIS A 116 14.03 7.44 3.64
C HIS A 116 13.08 8.31 2.81
N GLY A 117 12.87 9.55 3.24
CA GLY A 117 12.61 10.69 2.35
C GLY A 117 13.94 11.42 2.08
N PRO A 118 14.03 12.30 1.07
CA PRO A 118 15.31 12.85 0.61
C PRO A 118 16.10 13.47 1.77
N ALA A 119 17.43 13.28 1.72
CA ALA A 119 18.34 14.11 2.48
C ALA A 119 17.97 15.57 2.25
N GLU A 120 17.95 16.32 3.34
CA GLU A 120 17.62 17.73 3.42
C GLU A 120 18.21 18.53 2.26
N ASP A 121 17.40 19.47 1.78
CA ASP A 121 17.74 20.48 0.78
C ASP A 121 19.15 21.04 1.05
N SER A 122 20.08 20.74 0.14
CA SER A 122 21.37 21.40 0.08
C SER A 122 21.26 22.52 -0.96
N GLU A 123 20.74 23.66 -0.53
CA GLU A 123 21.06 25.00 -1.06
C GLU A 123 21.74 25.83 0.03
#